data_AF-A0A954X1F3-F1
#
_entry.id   AF-A0A954X1F3-F1
#
_cell.length_a   1.000
_cell.length_b   1.000
_cell.length_c   1.000
_cell.angle_alpha   90.00
_cell.angle_beta   90.00
_cell.angle_gamma   90.00
#
_symmetry.space_group_name_H-M   'P 1'
#
loop_
_entity.id
_entity.type
_entity.pdbx_description
1 polymer ?
#
loop_
_entity_poly.entity_id
_entity_poly.type
_entity_poly.pdbx_seq_one_letter_code
_entity_poly.pdbx_strand_id
1 'polypeptide(L)'
;MNVRFAMMGRNYQLHGVPDEIELPDEAMLADALERFTTCLPDGERLPNTCLIAIGNDHLGTVASFENRRLRDGDEVILFVPVAGG
;
A
#
# COMPACT_ATOMS: atom_id res chain seq x y z
N MET A 1 -6.37 5.81 -13.85
CA MET A 1 -7.05 4.74 -13.09
C MET A 1 -7.08 5.01 -11.60
N ASN A 2 -8.08 4.49 -10.89
CA ASN A 2 -8.23 4.60 -9.45
C ASN A 2 -7.85 3.29 -8.77
N VAL A 3 -7.00 3.36 -7.75
CA VAL A 3 -6.55 2.22 -6.95
C VAL A 3 -6.89 2.49 -5.49
N ARG A 4 -7.43 1.48 -4.82
CA ARG A 4 -7.81 1.57 -3.41
C ARG A 4 -6.70 1.04 -2.52
N PHE A 5 -6.48 1.70 -1.40
CA PHE A 5 -5.52 1.31 -0.39
C PHE A 5 -6.25 1.00 0.91
N ALA A 6 -6.05 -0.20 1.43
CA ALA A 6 -6.54 -0.61 2.73
C ALA A 6 -5.37 -0.99 3.62
N MET A 7 -5.26 -0.37 4.79
CA MET A 7 -4.27 -0.77 5.80
C MET A 7 -4.90 -1.67 6.85
N MET A 8 -4.28 -2.83 7.05
CA MET A 8 -4.70 -3.85 7.99
C MET A 8 -3.61 -4.05 9.04
N GLY A 9 -3.90 -3.78 10.31
CA GLY A 9 -2.95 -4.00 11.40
C GLY A 9 -3.51 -3.51 12.73
N ARG A 10 -3.20 -4.20 13.84
CA ARG A 10 -3.60 -3.72 15.16
C ARG A 10 -2.80 -2.46 15.48
N ASN A 11 -3.49 -1.38 15.85
CA ASN A 11 -2.94 -0.05 16.19
C ASN A 11 -2.28 0.75 15.05
N TYR A 12 -2.39 0.34 13.79
CA TYR A 12 -1.94 1.19 12.68
C TYR A 12 -3.16 1.86 12.03
N GLN A 13 -3.48 3.06 12.52
CA GLN A 13 -4.57 3.87 12.00
C GLN A 13 -3.99 5.19 11.51
N LEU A 14 -3.70 5.26 10.22
CA LEU A 14 -3.24 6.51 9.62
C LEU A 14 -4.46 7.41 9.39
N HIS A 15 -4.52 8.47 10.17
CA HIS A 15 -5.56 9.48 10.01
C HIS A 15 -5.14 10.47 8.92
N GLY A 16 -6.05 10.79 8.00
CA GLY A 16 -5.82 11.78 6.94
C GLY A 16 -5.16 11.25 5.68
N VAL A 17 -5.00 9.93 5.55
CA VAL A 17 -4.53 9.29 4.30
C VAL A 17 -5.76 8.92 3.46
N PRO A 18 -5.75 9.18 2.14
CA PRO A 18 -6.85 8.78 1.28
C PRO A 18 -6.89 7.27 1.09
N ASP A 19 -8.10 6.70 1.11
CA ASP A 19 -8.34 5.28 0.84
C ASP A 19 -8.30 4.96 -0.67
N GLU A 20 -8.32 5.98 -1.53
CA GLU A 20 -8.27 5.84 -2.98
C GLU A 20 -7.28 6.86 -3.57
N ILE A 21 -6.39 6.41 -4.44
CA ILE A 21 -5.44 7.27 -5.15
C ILE A 21 -5.63 7.17 -6.66
N GLU A 22 -5.59 8.33 -7.30
CA GLU A 22 -5.52 8.43 -8.75
C GLU A 22 -4.09 8.21 -9.23
N LEU A 23 -3.94 7.30 -10.18
CA LEU A 23 -2.69 6.96 -10.83
C LEU A 23 -2.83 7.02 -12.36
N PRO A 24 -1.74 7.27 -13.10
CA PRO A 24 -1.73 7.09 -14.54
C PRO A 24 -2.17 5.68 -14.92
N ASP A 25 -2.78 5.53 -16.08
CA ASP A 25 -3.05 4.20 -16.60
C ASP A 25 -1.75 3.43 -16.79
N GLU A 26 -1.80 2.11 -16.61
CA GLU A 26 -0.63 1.23 -16.71
C GLU A 26 0.40 1.37 -15.57
N ALA A 27 0.12 2.14 -14.51
CA ALA A 27 1.05 2.29 -13.39
C ALA A 27 1.36 0.96 -12.69
N MET A 28 2.57 0.87 -12.13
CA MET A 28 3.05 -0.28 -11.40
C MET A 28 2.77 -0.13 -9.90
N LEU A 29 2.84 -1.24 -9.17
CA LEU A 29 2.71 -1.25 -7.71
C LEU A 29 3.75 -0.32 -7.05
N ALA A 30 4.97 -0.24 -7.59
CA ALA A 30 5.98 0.70 -7.11
C ALA A 30 5.50 2.17 -7.19
N ASP A 31 4.95 2.59 -8.33
CA ASP A 31 4.43 3.96 -8.51
C ASP A 31 3.29 4.26 -7.53
N ALA A 32 2.42 3.27 -7.31
CA ALA A 32 1.30 3.38 -6.39
C ALA A 32 1.75 3.53 -4.94
N LEU A 33 2.76 2.75 -4.51
CA LEU A 33 3.35 2.86 -3.18
C LEU A 33 4.06 4.20 -3.00
N GLU A 34 4.84 4.65 -3.98
CA GLU A 34 5.48 5.96 -3.93
C GLU A 34 4.42 7.06 -3.79
N ARG A 35 3.38 7.04 -4.63
CA ARG A 35 2.29 8.01 -4.55
C ARG A 35 1.58 7.97 -3.19
N PHE A 36 1.23 6.78 -2.71
CA PHE A 36 0.62 6.60 -1.40
C PHE A 36 1.51 7.14 -0.27
N THR A 37 2.82 6.92 -0.34
CA THR A 37 3.77 7.44 0.66
C THR A 37 3.82 8.97 0.69
N THR A 38 3.56 9.66 -0.43
CA THR A 38 3.43 11.13 -0.45
C THR A 38 2.18 11.65 0.25
N CYS A 39 1.21 10.78 0.50
CA CYS A 39 -0.04 11.11 1.20
C CYS A 39 0.02 10.78 2.70
N LEU A 40 1.11 10.17 3.17
CA LEU A 40 1.29 9.88 4.60
C LEU A 40 1.51 11.19 5.37
N PRO A 41 1.02 11.28 6.63
CA PRO A 41 1.32 12.42 7.50
C PRO A 41 2.83 12.61 7.69
N ASP A 42 3.25 13.85 7.95
CA ASP A 42 4.65 14.16 8.23
C ASP A 42 5.22 13.27 9.35
N GLY A 43 6.32 12.58 9.03
CA GLY A 43 7.00 11.67 9.95
C GLY A 43 6.52 10.23 9.93
N GLU A 44 5.39 9.93 9.28
CA GLU A 44 4.90 8.56 9.10
C GLU A 44 5.56 7.90 7.88
N ARG A 45 5.86 6.61 8.02
CA ARG A 45 6.38 5.77 6.94
C ARG A 45 5.83 4.37 7.04
N LEU A 46 5.61 3.74 5.89
CA LEU A 46 5.31 2.31 5.85
C LEU A 46 6.53 1.51 6.32
N PRO A 47 6.36 0.58 7.27
CA PRO A 47 7.45 -0.33 7.65
C PRO A 47 7.90 -1.16 6.45
N ASN A 48 9.21 -1.35 6.30
CA ASN A 48 9.80 -2.21 5.28
C ASN A 48 9.28 -3.66 5.31
N THR A 49 8.81 -4.11 6.46
CA THR A 49 8.24 -5.43 6.70
C THR A 49 6.72 -5.49 6.51
N CYS A 50 6.08 -4.37 6.16
CA CYS A 50 4.65 -4.34 5.81
C CYS A 50 4.40 -5.21 4.58
N LEU A 51 3.49 -6.18 4.70
CA LEU A 51 3.16 -7.10 3.61
C LEU A 51 2.19 -6.44 2.65
N ILE A 52 2.26 -6.83 1.38
CA ILE A 52 1.44 -6.28 0.31
C ILE A 52 0.63 -7.40 -0.33
N ALA A 53 -0.66 -7.18 -0.51
CA ALA A 53 -1.52 -8.06 -1.28
C ALA A 53 -2.40 -7.26 -2.24
N ILE A 54 -2.75 -7.89 -3.37
CA ILE A 54 -3.77 -7.38 -4.31
C ILE A 54 -4.74 -8.52 -4.60
N GLY A 55 -6.01 -8.35 -4.22
CA GLY A 55 -6.97 -9.44 -4.23
C GLY A 55 -6.52 -10.62 -3.37
N ASN A 56 -6.31 -11.79 -3.99
CA ASN A 56 -5.85 -13.01 -3.31
C ASN A 56 -4.33 -13.26 -3.46
N ASP A 57 -3.60 -12.38 -4.15
CA ASP A 57 -2.17 -12.55 -4.38
C ASP A 57 -1.35 -11.79 -3.34
N HIS A 58 -0.51 -12.50 -2.60
CA HIS A 58 0.49 -11.90 -1.73
C HIS A 58 1.77 -11.61 -2.52
N LEU A 59 2.15 -10.33 -2.59
CA LEU A 59 3.22 -9.86 -3.47
C LEU A 59 4.56 -9.66 -2.75
N GLY A 60 4.62 -9.83 -1.43
CA GLY A 60 5.84 -9.66 -0.64
C GLY A 60 5.72 -8.53 0.38
N THR A 61 6.82 -7.85 0.68
CA THR A 61 6.85 -6.72 1.62
C THR A 61 7.18 -5.41 0.93
N VAL A 62 6.93 -4.27 1.59
CA VAL A 62 7.36 -2.94 1.11
C VAL A 62 8.86 -2.89 0.75
N ALA A 63 9.72 -3.62 1.48
CA ALA A 63 11.14 -3.71 1.13
C ALA A 63 11.44 -4.64 -0.06
N SER A 64 10.60 -5.65 -0.31
CA SER A 64 10.82 -6.63 -1.38
C SER A 64 9.48 -7.21 -1.82
N PHE A 65 8.92 -6.60 -2.87
CA PHE A 65 7.67 -7.03 -3.49
C PHE A 65 7.86 -7.32 -4.98
N GLU A 66 6.99 -8.18 -5.52
CA GLU A 66 6.83 -8.35 -6.95
C GLU A 66 6.18 -7.10 -7.54
N ASN A 67 6.95 -6.32 -8.30
CA ASN A 67 6.41 -5.13 -8.96
C ASN A 67 5.50 -5.54 -10.12
N ARG A 68 4.20 -5.52 -9.87
CA ARG A 68 3.15 -5.86 -10.84
C ARG A 68 2.46 -4.60 -11.35
N ARG A 69 1.98 -4.66 -12.59
CA ARG A 69 1.12 -3.64 -13.17
C ARG A 69 -0.28 -3.67 -12.58
N LEU A 70 -0.76 -2.51 -12.14
CA LEU A 70 -2.08 -2.34 -11.56
C LEU A 70 -3.14 -2.13 -12.64
N ARG A 71 -4.38 -2.40 -12.24
CA ARG A 71 -5.59 -2.17 -13.03
C ARG A 71 -6.51 -1.20 -12.29
N ASP A 72 -7.38 -0.57 -13.06
CA ASP A 72 -8.44 0.26 -12.50
C ASP A 72 -9.33 -0.55 -11.56
N GLY A 73 -9.55 -0.02 -10.36
CA GLY A 73 -10.31 -0.67 -9.30
C GLY A 73 -9.54 -1.71 -8.49
N ASP A 74 -8.24 -1.92 -8.73
CA ASP A 74 -7.43 -2.79 -7.87
C ASP A 74 -7.42 -2.28 -6.43
N GLU A 75 -7.47 -3.23 -5.48
CA GLU A 75 -7.37 -2.96 -4.06
C GLU A 75 -6.02 -3.49 -3.54
N VAL A 76 -5.17 -2.57 -3.11
CA VAL A 76 -3.88 -2.84 -2.49
C VAL A 76 -4.07 -2.88 -0.98
N ILE A 77 -3.86 -4.05 -0.40
CA ILE A 77 -3.95 -4.28 1.04
C ILE A 77 -2.54 -4.30 1.62
N LEU A 78 -2.31 -3.41 2.59
CA LEU A 78 -1.06 -3.29 3.32
C LEU A 78 -1.24 -3.88 4.72
N PHE A 79 -0.56 -4.99 5.02
CA PHE A 79 -0.59 -5.60 6.34
C PHE A 79 0.58 -5.12 7.18
N VAL A 80 0.29 -4.29 8.15
CA VAL A 80 1.30 -3.73 9.05
C VAL A 80 1.66 -4.80 10.08
N PRO A 81 2.96 -5.14 10.22
CA PRO A 81 3.38 -6.16 11.18
C PRO A 81 3.02 -5.70 12.59
N VAL A 82 2.38 -6.59 13.34
CA VAL A 82 2.26 -6.42 14.78
C VAL A 82 3.67 -6.54 15.37
N ALA A 83 4.12 -5.53 16.11
CA ALA A 83 5.29 -5.66 16.97
C ALA A 83 4.95 -6.72 18.05
N GLY A 84 5.20 -7.98 17.73
CA GLY A 84 4.96 -9.13 18.58
C GLY A 84 6.27 -9.87 18.81
N GLY A 85 7.03 -9.40 19.80
CA GLY A 85 8.21 -10.02 20.38
C GLY A 85 8.39 -9.49 21.79
#